data_AF-A0A7S4QFE6-F1
#
_entry.id   AF-A0A7S4QFE6-F1
#
_cell.length_a   1.000
_cell.length_b   1.000
_cell.length_c   1.000
_cell.angle_alpha   90.00
_cell.angle_beta   90.00
_cell.angle_gamma   90.00
#
_symmetry.space_group_name_H-M   'P 1'
#
loop_
_entity.id
_entity.type
_entity.pdbx_description
1 polymer ?
#
loop_
_entity_poly.entity_id
_entity_poly.type
_entity_poly.pdbx_seq_one_letter_code
_entity_poly.pdbx_strand_id
1 'polypeptide(L)'
;MESEDPTSSDWGTNEYANARKLVDRATTRENLLTSHKASLSSSGIGADFSSLPLKPDHISRPCWTCPDGCIYLEAFHELYTSAYDFLVAIAEPVARPEFVHEYKVTPFSLYAAVATNIDTESIIRVLQRLSKNELPSSVSNFIR
;
A
#
# COMPACT_ATOMS: atom_id res chain seq x y z
N MET A 1 9.70 -75.18 -25.29
CA MET A 1 8.44 -74.72 -25.89
C MET A 1 8.09 -73.44 -25.15
N GLU A 2 8.38 -72.32 -25.80
CA GLU A 2 8.23 -70.96 -25.28
C GLU A 2 6.78 -70.62 -24.94
N SER A 3 6.59 -69.78 -23.93
CA SER A 3 5.58 -68.72 -23.95
C SER A 3 5.97 -67.66 -22.91
N GLU A 4 6.71 -66.65 -23.37
CA GLU A 4 6.87 -65.39 -22.66
C GLU A 4 5.64 -64.53 -22.96
N ASP A 5 4.94 -64.05 -21.93
CA ASP A 5 3.97 -62.96 -22.05
C ASP A 5 4.69 -61.62 -21.81
N PRO A 6 4.62 -60.66 -22.75
CA PRO A 6 5.22 -59.35 -22.60
C PRO A 6 4.21 -58.31 -22.10
N THR A 7 4.73 -57.28 -21.44
CA THR A 7 4.12 -55.95 -21.23
C THR A 7 3.02 -55.78 -20.17
N SER A 8 3.40 -55.18 -19.04
CA SER A 8 2.59 -54.15 -18.37
C SER A 8 3.51 -53.08 -17.74
N SER A 9 4.30 -52.46 -18.62
CA SER A 9 4.30 -51.02 -18.78
C SER A 9 4.33 -50.14 -17.50
N ASP A 10 5.56 -49.87 -17.03
CA ASP A 10 5.92 -48.79 -16.11
C ASP A 10 5.66 -47.42 -16.78
N TRP A 11 4.39 -46.98 -16.81
CA TRP A 11 4.03 -45.62 -17.23
C TRP A 11 3.80 -44.76 -16.00
N GLY A 12 4.70 -43.80 -15.75
CA GLY A 12 4.33 -42.62 -14.97
C GLY A 12 5.44 -41.95 -14.15
N THR A 13 6.61 -42.54 -13.99
CA THR A 13 7.60 -41.98 -13.02
C THR A 13 8.44 -40.83 -13.57
N ASN A 14 8.66 -40.75 -14.89
CA ASN A 14 9.63 -39.80 -15.46
C ASN A 14 9.03 -38.41 -15.81
N GLU A 15 7.74 -38.31 -16.11
CA GLU A 15 7.09 -37.04 -16.46
C GLU A 15 6.87 -36.16 -15.21
N TYR A 16 6.42 -36.76 -14.11
CA TYR A 16 6.21 -36.07 -12.84
C TYR A 16 7.51 -35.62 -12.16
N ALA A 17 8.62 -36.33 -12.36
CA ALA A 17 9.93 -35.93 -11.84
C ALA A 17 10.46 -34.66 -12.51
N ASN A 18 10.23 -34.51 -13.82
CA ASN A 18 10.58 -33.30 -14.55
C ASN A 18 9.62 -32.15 -14.20
N ALA A 19 8.33 -32.44 -14.04
CA ALA A 19 7.35 -31.44 -13.58
C ALA A 19 7.69 -30.88 -12.19
N ARG A 20 8.09 -31.73 -11.22
CA ARG A 20 8.50 -31.28 -9.87
C ARG A 20 9.76 -30.41 -9.92
N LYS A 21 10.77 -30.78 -10.70
CA LYS A 21 11.98 -29.95 -10.89
C LYS A 21 11.67 -28.60 -11.52
N LEU A 22 10.66 -28.53 -12.40
CA LEU A 22 10.19 -27.27 -13.00
C LEU A 22 9.44 -26.42 -11.98
N VAL A 23 8.58 -27.01 -11.16
CA VAL A 23 7.87 -26.32 -10.07
C VAL A 23 8.85 -25.79 -9.03
N ASP A 24 9.82 -26.58 -8.59
CA ASP A 24 10.84 -26.14 -7.63
C ASP A 24 11.69 -24.99 -8.18
N ARG A 25 12.01 -25.02 -9.48
CA ARG A 25 12.67 -23.90 -10.18
C ARG A 25 11.77 -22.67 -10.27
N ALA A 26 10.47 -22.85 -10.50
CA ALA A 26 9.50 -21.75 -10.53
C ALA A 26 9.36 -21.11 -9.14
N THR A 27 9.21 -21.92 -8.08
CA THR A 27 9.14 -21.44 -6.70
C THR A 27 10.44 -20.76 -6.26
N THR A 28 11.60 -21.30 -6.65
CA THR A 28 12.90 -20.66 -6.39
C THR A 28 13.01 -19.31 -7.10
N ARG A 29 12.54 -19.23 -8.36
CA ARG A 29 12.52 -17.98 -9.14
C ARG A 29 11.54 -16.96 -8.54
N GLU A 30 10.35 -17.38 -8.12
CA GLU A 30 9.38 -16.52 -7.44
C GLU A 30 9.95 -15.98 -6.13
N ASN A 31 10.56 -16.82 -5.30
CA ASN A 31 11.20 -16.38 -4.06
C ASN A 31 12.36 -15.41 -4.31
N LEU A 32 13.16 -15.61 -5.36
CA LEU A 32 14.21 -14.66 -5.76
C LEU A 32 13.63 -13.32 -6.25
N LEU A 33 12.51 -13.35 -6.98
CA LEU A 33 11.80 -12.14 -7.40
C LEU A 33 11.19 -11.40 -6.19
N THR A 34 10.65 -12.13 -5.21
CA THR A 34 10.12 -11.55 -3.97
C THR A 34 11.22 -10.98 -3.07
N SER A 35 12.36 -11.67 -2.93
CA SER A 35 13.51 -11.17 -2.17
C SER A 35 14.13 -9.91 -2.79
N HIS A 36 14.10 -9.77 -4.12
CA HIS A 36 14.53 -8.54 -4.80
C HIS A 36 13.59 -7.33 -4.60
N LYS A 37 12.32 -7.54 -4.21
CA LYS A 37 11.37 -6.44 -3.88
C LYS A 37 11.66 -5.82 -2.51
N ALA A 38 12.39 -6.51 -1.63
CA ALA A 38 12.61 -6.07 -0.25
C ALA A 38 13.87 -5.20 -0.04
N SER A 39 14.81 -5.13 -0.98
CA SER A 39 16.16 -4.61 -0.68
C SER A 39 16.62 -3.36 -1.47
N LEU A 40 15.84 -2.77 -2.36
CA LEU A 40 16.22 -1.52 -3.01
C LEU A 40 15.04 -0.57 -3.12
N SER A 41 15.26 0.68 -2.69
CA SER A 41 14.54 1.84 -3.20
C SER A 41 14.43 1.69 -4.71
N SER A 42 13.23 1.48 -5.22
CA SER A 42 13.01 1.47 -6.65
C SER A 42 13.27 2.88 -7.16
N SER A 43 14.40 3.06 -7.85
CA SER A 43 14.52 4.03 -8.94
C SER A 43 13.57 3.62 -10.08
N GLY A 44 12.28 3.55 -9.74
CA GLY A 44 11.14 3.23 -10.58
C GLY A 44 10.19 4.40 -10.57
N ILE A 45 9.46 4.58 -11.66
CA ILE A 45 8.40 5.58 -11.78
C ILE A 45 7.31 5.25 -10.76
N GLY A 46 7.18 6.10 -9.74
CA GLY A 46 6.11 6.05 -8.73
C GLY A 46 6.33 5.05 -7.59
N ALA A 47 5.53 5.21 -6.53
CA ALA A 47 5.46 4.30 -5.39
C ALA A 47 4.20 3.44 -5.48
N ASP A 48 4.32 2.13 -5.24
CA ASP A 48 3.20 1.19 -5.19
C ASP A 48 2.68 1.05 -3.75
N PHE A 49 1.45 1.50 -3.52
CA PHE A 49 0.77 1.47 -2.23
C PHE A 49 -0.46 0.56 -2.21
N SER A 50 -0.59 -0.34 -3.20
CA SER A 50 -1.72 -1.26 -3.32
C SER A 50 -1.88 -2.24 -2.15
N SER A 51 -0.83 -2.45 -1.36
CA SER A 51 -0.80 -3.38 -0.22
C SER A 51 -1.24 -2.75 1.11
N LEU A 52 -1.60 -1.46 1.15
CA LEU A 52 -2.02 -0.81 2.40
C LEU A 52 -3.34 -1.39 2.91
N PRO A 53 -3.41 -1.78 4.20
CA PRO A 53 -4.62 -2.37 4.77
C PRO A 53 -5.74 -1.32 4.87
N LEU A 54 -6.91 -1.67 4.32
CA LEU A 54 -8.12 -0.88 4.44
C LEU A 54 -8.81 -1.13 5.77
N LYS A 55 -9.43 -0.08 6.31
CA LYS A 55 -10.32 -0.22 7.46
C LYS A 55 -11.67 -0.81 7.01
N PRO A 56 -12.39 -1.54 7.88
CA PRO A 56 -13.70 -2.10 7.54
C PRO A 56 -14.74 -1.06 7.08
N ASP A 57 -14.65 0.17 7.59
CA ASP A 57 -15.53 1.31 7.30
C ASP A 57 -14.89 2.31 6.32
N HIS A 58 -14.00 1.87 5.44
CA HIS A 58 -13.27 2.75 4.51
C HIS A 58 -14.19 3.54 3.57
N ILE A 59 -15.41 3.07 3.30
CA ILE A 59 -16.37 3.78 2.42
C ILE A 59 -16.82 5.10 3.06
N SER A 60 -16.92 5.17 4.39
CA SER A 60 -17.36 6.36 5.13
C SER A 60 -16.22 7.30 5.51
N ARG A 61 -15.08 7.22 4.82
CA ARG A 61 -13.86 7.96 5.13
C ARG A 61 -13.35 8.67 3.86
N PRO A 62 -13.13 9.99 3.89
CA PRO A 62 -12.87 10.76 2.66
C PRO A 62 -11.41 10.77 2.19
N CYS A 63 -10.45 10.35 3.03
CA CYS A 63 -9.03 10.51 2.73
C CYS A 63 -8.28 9.19 2.53
N TRP A 64 -7.24 9.18 1.72
CA TRP A 64 -6.23 8.12 1.67
C TRP A 64 -4.89 8.68 2.12
N THR A 65 -4.18 8.02 3.03
CA THR A 65 -2.90 8.51 3.56
C THR A 65 -1.76 7.58 3.22
N CYS A 66 -0.81 8.06 2.42
CA CYS A 66 0.34 7.29 1.94
C CYS A 66 1.52 7.37 2.92
N PRO A 67 2.39 6.34 2.98
CA PRO A 67 3.57 6.29 3.86
C PRO A 67 4.56 7.44 3.68
N ASP A 68 4.55 8.08 2.51
CA ASP A 68 5.42 9.20 2.15
C ASP A 68 4.85 10.56 2.60
N GLY A 69 3.68 10.59 3.24
CA GLY A 69 3.00 11.81 3.67
C GLY A 69 2.09 12.46 2.61
N CYS A 70 1.91 11.82 1.44
CA CYS A 70 0.88 12.24 0.48
C CYS A 70 -0.51 11.85 1.00
N ILE A 71 -1.49 12.73 0.85
CA ILE A 71 -2.88 12.54 1.24
C ILE A 71 -3.78 12.85 0.04
N TYR A 72 -4.58 11.88 -0.36
CA TYR A 72 -5.64 12.09 -1.34
C TYR A 72 -6.97 12.34 -0.63
N LEU A 73 -7.71 13.36 -1.04
CA LEU A 73 -9.02 13.74 -0.48
C LEU A 73 -10.09 13.65 -1.57
N GLU A 74 -11.15 12.89 -1.32
CA GLU A 74 -12.33 12.78 -2.19
C GLU A 74 -13.26 13.99 -2.01
N ALA A 75 -13.36 14.83 -3.03
CA ALA A 75 -14.18 16.05 -3.01
C ALA A 75 -15.69 15.79 -3.08
N PHE A 76 -16.08 14.58 -3.51
CA PHE A 76 -17.47 14.14 -3.63
C PHE A 76 -18.03 13.50 -2.34
N HIS A 77 -17.22 13.34 -1.29
CA HIS A 77 -17.66 12.73 -0.04
C HIS A 77 -18.37 13.75 0.87
N GLU A 78 -19.41 13.34 1.59
CA GLU A 78 -20.17 14.20 2.53
C GLU A 78 -19.32 14.89 3.61
N LEU A 79 -18.19 14.28 4.00
CA LEU A 79 -17.27 14.82 5.01
C LEU A 79 -16.20 15.73 4.40
N TYR A 80 -16.28 16.02 3.09
CA TYR A 80 -15.29 16.79 2.36
C TYR A 80 -15.00 18.14 3.03
N THR A 81 -16.01 18.93 3.39
CA THR A 81 -15.79 20.26 3.99
C THR A 81 -14.95 20.18 5.26
N SER A 82 -15.28 19.25 6.17
CA SER A 82 -14.52 19.08 7.41
C SER A 82 -13.11 18.55 7.15
N ALA A 83 -12.94 17.64 6.19
CA ALA A 83 -11.63 17.10 5.85
C ALA A 83 -10.76 18.15 5.14
N TYR A 84 -11.35 18.96 4.26
CA TYR A 84 -10.70 20.04 3.54
C TYR A 84 -10.15 21.10 4.51
N ASP A 85 -11.00 21.61 5.41
CA ASP A 85 -10.59 22.61 6.40
C ASP A 85 -9.46 22.10 7.29
N PHE A 86 -9.51 20.83 7.69
CA PHE A 86 -8.44 20.19 8.44
C PHE A 86 -7.15 20.09 7.63
N LEU A 87 -7.20 19.59 6.38
CA LEU A 87 -6.01 19.43 5.54
C LEU A 87 -5.36 20.77 5.19
N VAL A 88 -6.13 21.82 4.96
CA VAL A 88 -5.60 23.19 4.75
C VAL A 88 -4.79 23.67 5.95
N ALA A 89 -5.14 23.26 7.16
CA ALA A 89 -4.43 23.66 8.37
C ALA A 89 -3.13 22.89 8.62
N ILE A 90 -2.98 21.67 8.08
CA ILE A 90 -1.89 20.74 8.45
C ILE A 90 -1.01 20.27 7.28
N ALA A 91 -1.42 20.51 6.04
CA ALA A 91 -0.73 20.06 4.84
C ALA A 91 -0.71 21.13 3.72
N GLU A 92 0.24 20.99 2.82
CA GLU A 92 0.36 21.82 1.62
C GLU A 92 -0.45 21.22 0.46
N PRO A 93 -1.21 22.02 -0.31
CA PRO A 93 -1.89 21.52 -1.50
C PRO A 93 -0.89 21.28 -2.64
N VAL A 94 -0.97 20.10 -3.27
CA VAL A 94 -0.18 19.75 -4.46
C VAL A 94 -1.01 19.95 -5.73
N ALA A 95 -2.21 19.35 -5.77
CA ALA A 95 -3.14 19.47 -6.89
C ALA A 95 -4.59 19.47 -6.37
N ARG A 96 -5.48 20.23 -7.02
CA ARG A 96 -6.91 20.32 -6.67
C ARG A 96 -7.82 20.23 -7.91
N PRO A 97 -7.84 19.10 -8.62
CA PRO A 97 -8.81 18.85 -9.68
C PRO A 97 -10.21 18.60 -9.07
N GLU A 98 -11.24 18.55 -9.92
CA GLU A 98 -12.65 18.54 -9.49
C GLU A 98 -13.05 17.48 -8.44
N PHE A 99 -12.49 16.26 -8.51
CA PHE A 99 -12.98 15.13 -7.70
C PHE A 99 -12.01 14.62 -6.64
N VAL A 100 -10.70 14.72 -6.85
CA VAL A 100 -9.70 14.15 -5.94
C VAL A 100 -8.57 15.12 -5.74
N HIS A 101 -8.45 15.68 -4.55
CA HIS A 101 -7.38 16.60 -4.21
C HIS A 101 -6.17 15.86 -3.66
N GLU A 102 -4.99 16.41 -3.91
CA GLU A 102 -3.73 15.91 -3.41
C GLU A 102 -3.11 16.95 -2.46
N TYR A 103 -2.74 16.48 -1.28
CA TYR A 103 -2.07 17.24 -0.23
C TYR A 103 -0.80 16.53 0.20
N LYS A 104 0.18 17.30 0.70
CA LYS A 104 1.44 16.76 1.23
C LYS A 104 1.69 17.30 2.62
N VAL A 105 1.88 16.40 3.58
CA VAL A 105 2.39 16.78 4.90
C VAL A 105 3.90 17.03 4.77
N THR A 106 4.34 18.22 5.15
CA THR A 106 5.74 18.63 5.12
C THR A 106 6.17 19.10 6.51
N PRO A 107 7.48 19.23 6.80
CA PRO A 107 7.91 19.84 8.05
C PRO A 107 7.36 21.28 8.18
N PHE A 108 7.31 22.03 7.08
CA PHE A 108 6.81 23.40 7.07
C PHE A 108 5.31 23.49 7.40
N SER A 109 4.50 22.60 6.83
CA SER A 109 3.06 22.54 7.10
C SER A 109 2.77 22.17 8.55
N LEU A 110 3.56 21.27 9.14
CA LEU A 110 3.45 20.90 10.56
C LEU A 110 3.88 22.03 11.49
N TYR A 111 4.96 22.75 11.18
CA TYR A 111 5.34 23.94 11.95
C TYR A 111 4.23 25.01 11.93
N ALA A 112 3.57 25.20 10.79
CA ALA A 112 2.44 26.10 10.68
C ALA A 112 1.23 25.64 11.52
N ALA A 113 0.94 24.33 11.52
CA ALA A 113 -0.14 23.75 12.33
C ALA A 113 0.08 23.93 13.84
N VAL A 114 1.31 23.74 14.32
CA VAL A 114 1.65 23.97 15.72
C VAL A 114 1.51 25.46 16.08
N ALA A 115 1.88 26.36 15.17
CA ALA A 115 1.70 27.80 15.36
C ALA A 115 0.22 28.23 15.45
N THR A 116 -0.71 27.43 14.90
CA THR A 116 -2.16 27.63 15.03
C THR A 116 -2.78 26.83 16.19
N ASN A 117 -1.94 26.34 17.13
CA ASN A 117 -2.33 25.55 18.31
C ASN A 117 -3.01 24.21 17.98
N ILE A 118 -2.65 23.56 16.87
CA ILE A 118 -3.06 22.19 16.60
C ILE A 118 -1.98 21.24 17.13
N ASP A 119 -2.35 20.40 18.11
CA ASP A 119 -1.42 19.44 18.69
C ASP A 119 -1.20 18.22 17.79
N THR A 120 0.03 17.68 17.82
CA THR A 120 0.46 16.57 16.95
C THR A 120 -0.38 15.30 17.14
N GLU A 121 -0.77 15.00 18.37
CA GLU A 121 -1.63 13.84 18.66
C GLU A 121 -3.05 14.01 18.13
N SER A 122 -3.60 15.23 18.15
CA SER A 122 -4.87 15.55 17.49
C SER A 122 -4.79 15.41 15.98
N ILE A 123 -3.69 15.83 15.36
CA ILE A 123 -3.47 15.61 13.91
C ILE A 123 -3.53 14.11 13.61
N ILE A 124 -2.81 13.29 14.38
CA ILE A 124 -2.78 11.82 14.21
C ILE A 124 -4.17 11.22 14.41
N ARG A 125 -4.90 11.62 15.46
CA ARG A 125 -6.26 11.13 15.74
C ARG A 125 -7.25 11.48 14.64
N VAL A 126 -7.20 12.71 14.12
CA VAL A 126 -8.09 13.15 13.04
C VAL A 126 -7.75 12.42 11.74
N LEU A 127 -6.46 12.28 11.39
CA LEU A 127 -6.04 11.48 10.24
C LEU A 127 -6.49 10.01 10.37
N GLN A 128 -6.38 9.40 11.55
CA GLN A 128 -6.90 8.05 11.79
C GLN A 128 -8.42 7.95 11.59
N ARG A 129 -9.18 9.03 11.84
CA ARG A 129 -10.63 9.06 11.60
C ARG A 129 -10.98 9.31 10.13
N LEU A 130 -10.26 10.18 9.45
CA LEU A 130 -10.56 10.55 8.06
C LEU A 130 -9.97 9.58 7.02
N SER A 131 -8.91 8.84 7.38
CA SER A 131 -8.17 7.99 6.43
C SER A 131 -8.82 6.60 6.26
N LYS A 132 -9.07 6.21 5.00
CA LYS A 132 -9.61 4.92 4.56
C LYS A 132 -8.74 3.75 4.98
N ASN A 133 -7.42 3.93 4.89
CA ASN A 133 -6.43 2.94 5.29
C ASN A 133 -6.02 3.11 6.75
N GLU A 134 -5.40 2.08 7.32
CA GLU A 134 -4.66 2.25 8.57
C GLU A 134 -3.56 3.29 8.35
N LEU A 135 -3.42 4.21 9.31
CA LEU A 135 -2.45 5.28 9.19
C LEU A 135 -1.03 4.66 9.23
N PRO A 136 -0.20 4.85 8.19
CA PRO A 136 1.13 4.28 8.18
C PRO A 136 1.98 4.79 9.33
N SER A 137 2.74 3.90 9.99
CA SER A 137 3.58 4.27 11.12
C SER A 137 4.60 5.36 10.76
N SER A 138 5.09 5.37 9.53
CA SER A 138 5.99 6.41 9.01
C SER A 138 5.39 7.82 9.12
N VAL A 139 4.11 7.98 8.78
CA VAL A 139 3.41 9.26 8.88
C VAL A 139 3.20 9.65 10.34
N SER A 140 2.79 8.70 11.19
CA SER A 140 2.62 8.98 12.62
C SER A 140 3.92 9.36 13.33
N ASN A 141 5.05 8.78 12.90
CA ASN A 141 6.37 9.11 13.42
C ASN A 141 6.89 10.42 12.86
N PHE A 142 6.52 10.77 11.62
CA PHE A 142 6.89 12.04 11.00
C PHE A 142 6.16 13.24 11.63
N ILE A 143 4.94 13.05 12.12
CA ILE A 143 4.13 14.11 12.74
C ILE A 143 4.53 14.40 14.20
N ARG A 144 5.19 13.45 14.88
CA ARG A 144 5.64 13.62 16.27
C ARG A 144 7.00 14.31 16.35
#